data_AF-A0A7Y5BXJ3-F1
#
_entry.id   AF-A0A7Y5BXJ3-F1
#
_cell.length_a   1.000
_cell.length_b   1.000
_cell.length_c   1.000
_cell.angle_alpha   90.00
_cell.angle_beta   90.00
_cell.angle_gamma   90.00
#
_symmetry.space_group_name_H-M   'P 1'
#
loop_
_entity.id
_entity.type
_entity.pdbx_description
1 polymer ?
#
loop_
_entity_poly.entity_id
_entity_poly.type
_entity_poly.pdbx_seq_one_letter_code
_entity_poly.pdbx_strand_id
1 'polypeptide(L)' 'MLKPSSPLGILLTNTGSPAAPTPEALRPYLHQFLSDQRVV' A
#
# COMPACT_ATOMS: atom_id res chain seq x y z
N MET A 1 11.35 -7.40 39.32
CA MET A 1 10.15 -7.07 38.52
C MET A 1 10.45 -7.39 37.06
N LEU A 2 9.70 -8.29 36.44
CA LEU A 2 9.82 -8.57 35.00
C LEU A 2 9.18 -7.41 34.23
N LYS A 3 9.94 -6.83 33.29
CA LYS A 3 9.41 -5.81 32.37
C LYS A 3 8.57 -6.54 31.31
N PRO A 4 7.31 -6.14 31.05
CA PRO A 4 6.53 -6.77 29.99
C PRO A 4 7.27 -6.61 28.66
N SER A 5 7.28 -7.68 27.84
CA SER A 5 7.84 -7.60 26.50
C SER A 5 7.07 -6.54 25.71
N SER A 6 7.79 -5.70 24.98
CA SER A 6 7.16 -4.77 24.03
C SER A 6 6.29 -5.55 23.03
N PRO A 7 5.10 -5.04 22.66
CA PRO A 7 4.27 -5.66 21.63
C PRO A 7 5.03 -5.79 20.31
N LEU A 8 4.81 -6.90 19.59
CA LEU A 8 5.33 -7.09 18.24
C LEU A 8 4.52 -6.27 17.24
N GLY A 9 5.17 -5.34 16.54
CA GLY A 9 4.56 -4.61 15.41
C GLY A 9 4.62 -5.45 14.13
N ILE A 10 3.50 -5.52 13.41
CA ILE A 10 3.40 -6.19 12.12
C ILE A 10 3.10 -5.14 11.05
N LEU A 11 3.95 -5.09 10.02
CA LEU A 11 3.68 -4.26 8.84
C LEU A 11 2.93 -5.09 7.80
N LEU A 12 1.64 -4.81 7.65
CA LEU A 12 0.86 -5.28 6.52
C LEU A 12 0.95 -4.23 5.41
N THR A 13 1.41 -4.64 4.23
CA THR A 13 1.55 -3.77 3.08
C THR A 13 0.81 -4.32 1.87
N ASN A 14 0.35 -3.41 1.03
CA ASN A 14 -0.20 -3.65 -0.29
C ASN A 14 0.06 -2.39 -1.13
N THR A 15 0.00 -2.48 -2.45
CA THR A 15 0.06 -1.30 -3.34
C THR A 15 -1.16 -0.40 -3.21
N GLY A 16 -2.23 -0.88 -2.56
CA GLY A 16 -3.51 -0.20 -2.46
C GLY A 16 -4.41 -0.49 -3.65
N SER A 17 -5.39 0.38 -3.88
CA SER A 17 -6.36 0.30 -4.98
C SER A 17 -6.90 1.69 -5.28
N PRO A 18 -7.45 1.94 -6.48
CA PRO A 18 -8.09 3.22 -6.77
C PRO A 18 -9.29 3.46 -5.83
N ALA A 19 -9.56 4.72 -5.50
CA ALA A 19 -10.61 5.11 -4.56
C ALA A 19 -12.04 4.79 -5.05
N ALA A 20 -12.21 4.65 -6.37
CA ALA A 20 -13.46 4.26 -7.01
C ALA A 20 -13.16 3.56 -8.35
N PRO A 21 -14.09 2.74 -8.88
CA PRO A 21 -13.94 2.09 -10.17
C PRO A 21 -14.35 3.03 -11.32
N THR A 22 -13.87 4.28 -11.32
CA THR A 22 -14.14 5.26 -12.39
C THR A 22 -12.85 5.67 -13.10
N PRO A 23 -12.91 6.11 -14.37
CA PRO A 23 -11.71 6.54 -15.10
C PRO A 23 -10.90 7.62 -14.38
N GLU A 24 -11.57 8.54 -13.70
CA GLU A 24 -10.96 9.66 -12.98
C GLU A 24 -10.10 9.17 -11.81
N ALA A 25 -10.58 8.17 -11.07
CA ALA A 25 -9.87 7.57 -9.94
C ALA A 25 -8.79 6.57 -10.38
N LEU A 26 -9.01 5.88 -11.51
CA LEU A 26 -8.04 4.94 -12.10
C LEU A 26 -6.79 5.63 -12.63
N ARG A 27 -6.93 6.79 -13.27
CA ARG A 27 -5.81 7.48 -13.95
C ARG A 27 -4.60 7.77 -13.05
N PRO A 28 -4.74 8.41 -11.87
CA PRO A 28 -3.60 8.63 -10.98
C PRO A 28 -3.05 7.32 -10.39
N TYR A 29 -3.90 6.35 -10.07
CA TYR A 29 -3.48 5.03 -9.56
C TYR A 29 -2.61 4.27 -10.57
N LEU A 30 -3.07 4.18 -11.83
CA LEU A 30 -2.34 3.51 -12.89
C LEU A 30 -1.05 4.23 -13.25
N HIS A 31 -1.02 5.57 -13.22
CA HIS A 31 0.22 6.31 -13.41
C HIS A 31 1.27 5.94 -12.35
N GLN A 32 0.89 5.85 -11.08
CA GLN A 32 1.80 5.43 -10.00
C GLN A 32 2.27 3.98 -10.19
N PHE A 33 1.35 3.08 -10.49
CA PHE A 33 1.64 1.64 -10.62
C PHE A 33 2.50 1.32 -11.84
N LEU A 34 2.15 1.85 -13.01
CA LEU A 34 2.83 1.55 -14.28
C LEU A 34 4.17 2.29 -14.44
N SER A 35 4.46 3.28 -13.61
CA SER A 35 5.77 3.98 -13.62
C SER A 35 6.84 3.25 -12.82
N ASP A 36 6.47 2.28 -11.98
CA ASP A 36 7.42 1.53 -11.17
C ASP A 36 8.02 0.37 -12.00
N GLN A 37 9.32 0.44 -12.31
CA GLN A 37 10.05 -0.61 -13.04
C GLN A 37 10.13 -1.95 -12.31
N ARG A 38 9.73 -2.01 -11.04
CA ARG A 38 9.65 -3.28 -10.28
C ARG A 38 8.31 -3.96 -10.45
N VAL A 39 7.34 -3.28 -11.05
CA VAL A 39 5.96 -3.76 -11.24
C VAL A 39 5.75 -4.24 -12.68
N VAL A 40 6.27 -3.51 -13.66
CA VAL A 40 6.14 -3.80 -15.11
C VAL A 40 7.43 -4.32 -15.73
#